data_AF-A0A967N908-F1
#
_entry.id   AF-A0A967N908-F1
#
_cell.length_a   1.000
_cell.length_b   1.000
_cell.length_c   1.000
_cell.angle_alpha   90.00
_cell.angle_beta   90.00
_cell.angle_gamma   90.00
#
_symmetry.space_group_name_H-M   'P 1'
#
loop_
_entity.id
_entity.type
_entity.pdbx_description
1 polymer ?
#
loop_
_entity_poly.entity_id
_entity_poly.type
_entity_poly.pdbx_seq_one_letter_code
_entity_poly.pdbx_strand_id
1 'polypeptide(L)' 'MEPEIQRLPMQPGDVERTWADISKARDLFGYDPTWEFREGVREFVRWFRSS' A
#
# COMPACT_ATOMS: atom_id res chain seq x y z
N MET A 1 15.33 -19.22 -6.62
CA MET A 1 14.14 -19.80 -5.97
C MET A 1 12.95 -18.92 -6.33
N GLU A 2 11.87 -19.50 -6.83
CA GLU A 2 10.63 -18.79 -7.06
C GLU A 2 9.79 -18.80 -5.78
N PRO A 3 9.07 -17.71 -5.46
CA PRO A 3 8.18 -17.68 -4.29
C PRO A 3 6.95 -18.55 -4.53
N GLU A 4 6.62 -19.41 -3.56
CA GLU A 4 5.37 -20.16 -3.54
C GLU A 4 4.31 -19.37 -2.76
N ILE A 5 3.20 -19.01 -3.40
CA ILE A 5 2.11 -18.26 -2.79
C ILE A 5 0.97 -19.20 -2.44
N GLN A 6 0.75 -19.44 -1.14
CA GLN A 6 -0.43 -20.14 -0.66
C GLN A 6 -1.63 -19.17 -0.58
N ARG A 7 -2.69 -19.46 -1.34
CA ARG A 7 -3.93 -18.65 -1.33
C ARG A 7 -4.91 -19.23 -0.30
N LEU A 8 -5.33 -18.40 0.64
CA LEU A 8 -6.32 -18.71 1.68
C LEU A 8 -7.65 -18.00 1.38
N PRO A 9 -8.79 -18.45 1.95
CA PRO A 9 -10.07 -17.76 1.81
C PRO A 9 -10.04 -16.34 2.40
N MET A 10 -10.92 -15.47 1.90
CA MET A 10 -11.09 -14.12 2.46
C MET A 10 -11.54 -14.18 3.91
N GLN A 11 -11.02 -13.26 4.72
CA GLN A 11 -11.39 -13.17 6.13
C GLN A 11 -12.74 -12.46 6.29
N PRO A 12 -13.54 -12.82 7.32
CA PRO A 12 -14.74 -12.06 7.65
C PRO A 12 -14.39 -10.60 7.96
N GLY A 13 -14.83 -9.68 7.10
CA GLY A 13 -14.54 -8.25 7.22
C GLY A 13 -13.63 -7.70 6.11
N ASP A 14 -13.02 -8.56 5.29
CA ASP A 14 -12.31 -8.13 4.10
C ASP A 14 -13.28 -7.49 3.09
N VAL A 15 -12.85 -6.39 2.49
CA VAL A 15 -13.48 -5.79 1.32
C VAL A 15 -12.61 -6.07 0.10
N GLU A 16 -13.22 -6.47 -1.02
CA GLU A 16 -12.48 -6.90 -2.21
C GLU A 16 -11.57 -5.80 -2.77
N ARG A 17 -12.03 -4.55 -2.75
CA ARG A 17 -11.23 -3.39 -3.15
C ARG A 17 -11.77 -2.12 -2.52
N THR A 18 -10.87 -1.32 -1.97
CA THR A 18 -11.18 0.02 -1.46
C THR A 18 -9.98 0.94 -1.63
N TRP A 19 -10.22 2.24 -1.75
CA TRP A 19 -9.19 3.27 -1.79
C TRP A 19 -9.76 4.58 -1.25
N ALA A 20 -8.88 5.46 -0.80
CA ALA A 20 -9.27 6.77 -0.30
C ALA A 20 -9.55 7.73 -1.46
N ASP A 21 -10.65 8.46 -1.39
CA ASP A 21 -10.81 9.72 -2.10
C ASP A 21 -10.09 10.82 -1.31
N ILE A 22 -9.10 11.46 -1.95
CA ILE A 22 -8.26 12.49 -1.34
C ILE A 22 -8.55 13.90 -1.89
N SER A 23 -9.63 14.08 -2.64
CA SER A 23 -10.09 15.39 -3.14
C SER A 23 -10.13 16.45 -2.04
N LYS A 24 -10.77 16.14 -0.90
CA LYS A 24 -10.86 17.07 0.24
C LYS A 24 -9.49 17.50 0.79
N ALA A 25 -8.52 16.60 0.84
CA ALA A 25 -7.18 16.92 1.33
C ALA A 25 -6.39 17.76 0.31
N ARG A 26 -6.57 17.47 -0.98
CA ARG A 26 -6.04 18.30 -2.08
C ARG A 26 -6.58 19.72 -2.00
N ASP A 27 -7.89 19.87 -1.86
CA ASP A 27 -8.55 21.18 -1.88
C ASP A 27 -8.19 22.04 -0.67
N LEU A 28 -8.14 21.44 0.53
CA LEU A 28 -7.92 22.19 1.78
C LEU A 28 -6.45 22.42 2.09
N PHE A 29 -5.56 21.52 1.68
CA PHE A 29 -4.17 21.51 2.12
C PHE A 29 -3.15 21.48 0.98
N GLY A 30 -3.60 21.39 -0.28
CA GLY A 30 -2.70 21.18 -1.42
C GLY A 30 -1.97 19.84 -1.34
N TYR A 31 -2.51 18.86 -0.61
CA TYR A 31 -1.85 17.57 -0.43
C TYR A 31 -1.87 16.75 -1.72
N ASP A 32 -0.71 16.42 -2.27
CA ASP A 32 -0.58 15.49 -3.39
C ASP A 32 0.52 14.46 -3.09
N PRO A 33 0.21 13.14 -3.01
CA PRO A 33 1.21 12.12 -2.79
C PRO A 33 2.21 12.07 -3.94
N THR A 34 3.50 12.19 -3.63
CA THR A 34 4.58 12.19 -4.62
C THR A 34 5.32 10.86 -4.74
N TRP A 35 5.08 9.93 -3.82
CA TRP A 35 5.75 8.64 -3.78
C TRP A 35 4.98 7.58 -4.55
N GLU A 36 5.66 6.94 -5.49
CA GLU A 36 5.13 5.80 -6.23
C GLU A 36 5.04 4.57 -5.32
N PHE A 37 4.01 3.74 -5.54
CA PHE A 37 3.82 2.50 -4.75
C PHE A 37 5.06 1.60 -4.75
N ARG A 38 5.68 1.44 -5.94
CA ARG A 38 6.89 0.61 -6.11
C ARG A 38 8.08 1.13 -5.32
N GLU A 39 8.21 2.45 -5.18
CA GLU A 39 9.28 3.09 -4.42
C GLU A 39 9.05 2.90 -2.92
N GLY A 40 7.81 3.12 -2.46
CA GLY A 40 7.43 2.88 -1.07
C GLY A 40 7.69 1.43 -0.63
N VAL A 41 7.31 0.44 -1.44
CA VAL A 41 7.58 -0.99 -1.15
C VAL A 41 9.08 -1.26 -1.06
N ARG A 42 9.90 -0.66 -1.93
CA ARG A 42 11.35 -0.86 -1.95
C ARG A 42 12.00 -0.33 -0.67
N GLU A 43 11.63 0.88 -0.25
CA GLU A 43 12.15 1.48 0.97
C GLU A 43 11.69 0.74 2.22
N PHE A 44 10.44 0.27 2.25
CA PHE A 44 9.94 -0.59 3.33
C PHE A 44 10.79 -1.87 3.48
N VAL A 45 11.07 -2.57 2.38
CA VAL A 45 11.91 -3.79 2.41
C VAL A 45 13.33 -3.47 2.85
N ARG A 46 13.90 -2.34 2.43
CA ARG A 46 15.24 -1.90 2.88
C ARG A 46 15.26 -1.71 4.40
N TRP A 47 14.30 -0.98 4.95
CA TRP A 47 14.17 -0.77 6.39
C TRP A 47 14.04 -2.10 7.14
N PHE A 48 13.11 -2.96 6.71
CA PHE A 48 12.84 -4.25 7.36
C PHE A 48 14.08 -5.14 7.42
N ARG A 49 14.92 -5.14 6.38
CA ARG A 49 16.15 -5.94 6.32
C ARG A 49 17.33 -5.34 7.08
N SER A 50 17.28 -4.05 7.41
CA SER A 50 18.30 -3.36 8.20
C SER A 50 18.05 -3.41 9.71
N SER A 51 16.91 -3.98 10.11
CA SER A 51 16.50 -4.17 11.50
C SER A 51 16.83 -5.58 12.00
#